data_AF-A0A0D0C2E8-F1
#
_entry.id   AF-A0A0D0C2E8-F1
#
_cell.length_a   1.000
_cell.length_b   1.000
_cell.length_c   1.000
_cell.angle_alpha   90.00
_cell.angle_beta   90.00
_cell.angle_gamma   90.00
#
_symmetry.space_group_name_H-M   'P 1'
#
loop_
_entity.id
_entity.type
_entity.pdbx_description
1 polymer ?
#
loop_
_entity_poly.entity_id
_entity_poly.type
_entity_poly.pdbx_seq_one_letter_code
_entity_poly.pdbx_strand_id
1 'polypeptide(L)'
;MRTDTYKLANVAYAGRYVSLVNGNIVGHSEEPGIMIEWFPMFHEGGLATFQAVRNDEVCDEYIYFDTNTRSLTCSDNPWLFLVREGNTTSSSICFSTTTSLNWLPFSIEIEGTDDWAWTLTSPDENSPIKTQRNTGASTEQLWKFEKLI
;
A
#
# COMPACT_ATOMS: atom_id res chain seq x y z
N MET A 1 11.96 -19.33 -5.75
CA MET A 1 12.38 -18.01 -6.25
C MET A 1 11.80 -17.01 -5.26
N ARG A 2 12.62 -16.14 -4.67
CA ARG A 2 12.08 -15.05 -3.83
C ARG A 2 11.28 -14.13 -4.73
N THR A 3 9.98 -14.07 -4.48
CA THR A 3 8.99 -13.24 -5.16
C THR A 3 9.34 -11.76 -4.94
N ASP A 4 8.88 -10.90 -5.84
CA ASP A 4 9.00 -9.44 -5.70
C ASP A 4 8.11 -8.94 -4.53
N THR A 5 8.54 -9.22 -3.30
CA THR A 5 7.85 -8.85 -2.06
C THR A 5 8.39 -7.53 -1.52
N TYR A 6 7.50 -6.69 -0.99
CA TYR A 6 7.80 -5.35 -0.53
C TYR A 6 7.22 -5.09 0.85
N LYS A 7 7.93 -4.26 1.61
CA LYS A 7 7.34 -3.47 2.71
C LYS A 7 6.86 -2.14 2.13
N LEU A 8 5.69 -1.68 2.54
CA LEU A 8 5.15 -0.38 2.12
C LEU A 8 5.37 0.64 3.23
N ALA A 9 6.47 1.39 3.14
CA ALA A 9 6.88 2.35 4.17
C ALA A 9 6.18 3.70 3.98
N ASN A 10 5.61 4.26 5.05
CA ASN A 10 5.05 5.60 5.01
C ASN A 10 6.16 6.66 4.93
N VAL A 11 5.95 7.69 4.11
CA VAL A 11 6.96 8.75 3.93
C VAL A 11 6.95 9.77 5.06
N ALA A 12 5.80 10.06 5.68
CA ALA A 12 5.71 11.00 6.80
C ALA A 12 6.28 10.43 8.10
N TYR A 13 6.07 9.14 8.35
CA TYR A 13 6.44 8.49 9.61
C TYR A 13 7.43 7.35 9.38
N ALA A 14 8.72 7.65 9.61
CA ALA A 14 9.80 6.68 9.45
C ALA A 14 9.57 5.42 10.30
N GLY A 15 9.79 4.26 9.70
CA GLY A 15 9.60 2.96 10.37
C GLY A 15 8.15 2.53 10.54
N ARG A 16 7.19 3.22 9.88
CA ARG A 16 5.79 2.80 9.81
C ARG A 16 5.50 2.13 8.47
N TYR A 17 5.00 0.90 8.53
CA TYR A 17 4.68 0.09 7.35
C TYR A 17 3.20 -0.25 7.32
N VAL A 18 2.65 -0.39 6.11
CA VAL A 18 1.33 -1.00 5.90
C VAL A 18 1.37 -2.42 6.43
N SER A 19 0.49 -2.72 7.37
CA SER A 19 0.49 -3.99 8.10
C SER A 19 -0.93 -4.50 8.32
N LEU A 20 -1.07 -5.82 8.46
CA LEU A 20 -2.33 -6.46 8.83
C LEU A 20 -2.29 -6.86 10.30
N VAL A 21 -3.14 -6.23 11.12
CA VAL A 21 -3.29 -6.53 12.54
C VAL A 21 -4.76 -6.72 12.88
N ASN A 22 -5.11 -7.90 13.41
CA ASN A 22 -6.48 -8.26 13.78
C ASN A 22 -7.50 -7.99 12.65
N GLY A 23 -7.14 -8.27 11.40
CA GLY A 23 -8.00 -8.04 10.22
C GLY A 23 -8.00 -6.61 9.68
N ASN A 24 -7.33 -5.66 10.34
CA ASN A 24 -7.31 -4.25 9.94
C ASN A 24 -5.99 -3.87 9.29
N ILE A 25 -6.06 -2.97 8.30
CA ILE A 25 -4.89 -2.39 7.64
C ILE A 25 -4.44 -1.14 8.42
N VAL A 26 -3.26 -1.21 9.00
CA VAL A 26 -2.73 -0.23 9.95
C VAL A 26 -1.29 0.15 9.62
N GLY A 27 -0.84 1.30 10.13
CA GLY A 27 0.57 1.62 10.25
C GLY A 27 1.15 0.92 11.48
N HIS A 28 2.17 0.10 11.29
CA HIS A 28 2.84 -0.63 12.37
C HIS A 28 4.36 -0.56 12.22
N SER A 29 5.10 -0.70 13.34
CA SER A 29 6.53 -0.96 13.27
C SER A 29 6.83 -2.41 12.88
N GLU A 30 8.10 -2.70 12.61
CA GLU A 30 8.54 -4.06 12.35
C GLU A 30 8.61 -4.85 13.67
N GLU A 31 7.66 -5.77 13.86
CA GLU A 31 7.63 -6.69 15.00
C GLU A 31 7.42 -8.14 14.53
N PRO A 32 8.07 -9.13 15.18
CA PRO A 32 7.87 -10.54 14.85
C PRO A 32 6.39 -10.96 14.97
N GLY A 33 5.88 -11.64 13.94
CA GLY A 33 4.52 -12.18 13.93
C GLY A 33 3.44 -11.23 13.41
N ILE A 34 3.80 -9.98 13.09
CA ILE A 34 2.92 -9.06 12.38
C ILE A 34 3.18 -9.17 10.88
N MET A 35 2.10 -9.22 10.09
CA MET A 35 2.20 -9.25 8.64
C MET A 35 2.45 -7.83 8.12
N ILE A 36 3.63 -7.62 7.55
CA ILE A 36 4.12 -6.32 7.05
C ILE A 36 4.58 -6.38 5.58
N GLU A 37 4.42 -7.54 4.95
CA GLU A 37 4.97 -7.87 3.64
C GLU A 37 3.86 -8.07 2.61
N TRP A 38 4.04 -7.46 1.45
CA TRP A 38 3.04 -7.43 0.39
C TRP A 38 3.68 -7.81 -0.94
N PHE A 39 2.96 -8.60 -1.72
CA PHE A 39 3.24 -8.91 -3.10
C PHE A 39 2.34 -8.04 -3.99
N PRO A 40 2.85 -6.92 -4.54
CA PRO A 40 2.10 -6.08 -5.46
C PRO A 40 2.07 -6.72 -6.85
N MET A 41 0.88 -6.97 -7.39
CA MET A 41 0.69 -7.38 -8.77
C MET A 41 0.27 -6.15 -9.59
N PHE A 42 1.15 -5.68 -10.47
CA PHE A 42 0.87 -4.53 -11.32
C PHE A 42 0.14 -4.92 -12.61
N HIS A 43 -0.81 -4.09 -13.02
CA HIS A 43 -1.63 -4.24 -14.21
C HIS A 43 -1.51 -3.01 -15.12
N GLU A 44 -2.14 -3.07 -16.29
CA GLU A 44 -2.18 -1.96 -17.24
C GLU A 44 -2.77 -0.68 -16.60
N GLY A 45 -2.24 0.48 -16.97
CA GLY A 45 -2.76 1.77 -16.50
C GLY A 45 -2.31 2.19 -15.10
N GLY A 46 -1.33 1.49 -14.50
CA GLY A 46 -0.82 1.81 -13.16
C GLY A 46 -1.65 1.21 -12.02
N LEU A 47 -2.54 0.27 -12.35
CA LEU A 47 -3.35 -0.45 -11.37
C LEU A 47 -2.51 -1.52 -10.66
N ALA A 48 -2.81 -1.81 -9.40
CA ALA A 48 -2.18 -2.87 -8.64
C ALA A 48 -3.13 -3.51 -7.62
N THR A 49 -2.93 -4.80 -7.36
CA THR A 49 -3.46 -5.48 -6.17
C THR A 49 -2.33 -5.76 -5.19
N PHE A 50 -2.62 -5.78 -3.88
CA PHE A 50 -1.62 -6.07 -2.85
C PHE A 50 -1.99 -7.35 -2.10
N GLN A 51 -1.26 -8.42 -2.40
CA GLN A 51 -1.47 -9.73 -1.78
C GLN A 51 -0.56 -9.90 -0.56
N ALA A 52 -1.10 -10.43 0.52
CA ALA A 52 -0.39 -10.69 1.76
C ALA A 52 0.70 -11.75 1.58
N VAL A 53 1.85 -11.53 2.22
CA VAL A 53 2.93 -12.53 2.32
C VAL A 53 3.19 -12.83 3.81
N ARG A 54 3.27 -14.12 4.16
CA ARG A 54 3.54 -14.60 5.51
C ARG A 54 4.56 -15.73 5.44
N ASN A 55 5.65 -15.62 6.19
CA ASN A 55 6.71 -16.64 6.23
C ASN A 55 7.21 -17.04 4.83
N ASP A 56 7.48 -16.05 3.97
CA ASP A 56 7.88 -16.24 2.56
C ASP A 56 6.82 -16.91 1.65
N GLU A 57 5.59 -17.13 2.13
CA GLU A 57 4.47 -17.69 1.36
C GLU A 57 3.43 -16.63 1.04
N VAL A 58 3.01 -16.59 -0.23
CA VAL A 58 1.92 -15.73 -0.69
C VAL A 58 0.59 -16.31 -0.20
N CYS A 59 -0.21 -15.51 0.49
CA CYS A 59 -1.50 -15.90 1.08
C CYS A 59 -2.67 -15.57 0.13
N ASP A 60 -3.82 -16.20 0.30
CA ASP A 60 -5.06 -15.85 -0.44
C ASP A 60 -5.76 -14.59 0.12
N GLU A 61 -5.00 -13.71 0.76
CA GLU A 61 -5.45 -12.54 1.50
C GLU A 61 -4.94 -11.28 0.78
N TYR A 62 -5.81 -10.30 0.50
CA TYR A 62 -5.49 -9.06 -0.21
C TYR A 62 -5.88 -7.84 0.61
N ILE A 63 -5.19 -6.72 0.41
CA ILE A 63 -5.71 -5.42 0.84
C ILE A 63 -6.99 -5.13 0.04
N TYR A 64 -8.05 -4.77 0.75
CA TYR A 64 -9.38 -4.55 0.19
C TYR A 64 -9.97 -3.24 0.71
N PHE A 65 -10.67 -2.51 -0.16
CA PHE A 65 -11.44 -1.34 0.25
C PHE A 65 -12.90 -1.72 0.45
N ASP A 66 -13.35 -1.73 1.72
CA ASP A 66 -14.75 -1.95 2.04
C ASP A 66 -15.55 -0.69 1.76
N THR A 67 -16.39 -0.73 0.73
CA THR A 67 -17.23 0.40 0.32
C THR A 67 -18.31 0.76 1.34
N ASN A 68 -18.71 -0.17 2.21
CA ASN A 68 -19.73 0.07 3.23
C ASN A 68 -19.18 0.89 4.40
N THR A 69 -17.98 0.52 4.87
CA THR A 69 -17.31 1.19 5.99
C THR A 69 -16.36 2.30 5.54
N ARG A 70 -16.02 2.35 4.25
CA ARG A 70 -15.00 3.21 3.65
C ARG A 70 -13.65 3.07 4.36
N SER A 71 -13.24 1.82 4.60
CA SER A 71 -11.99 1.50 5.28
C SER A 71 -11.19 0.43 4.53
N LEU A 72 -9.88 0.44 4.74
CA LEU A 72 -9.02 -0.63 4.27
C LEU A 72 -9.06 -1.80 5.25
N THR A 73 -9.28 -2.99 4.70
CA THR A 73 -9.36 -4.27 5.42
C THR A 73 -8.58 -5.33 4.63
N CYS A 74 -8.63 -6.57 5.09
CA CYS A 74 -8.18 -7.71 4.32
C CYS A 74 -9.36 -8.56 3.84
N SER A 75 -9.28 -9.11 2.62
CA SER A 75 -10.28 -10.00 2.03
C SER A 75 -9.62 -11.06 1.15
N ASP A 76 -10.33 -12.16 0.93
CA ASP A 76 -10.03 -13.16 -0.10
C ASP A 76 -10.31 -12.66 -1.54
N ASN A 77 -10.97 -11.50 -1.67
CA ASN A 77 -11.22 -10.86 -2.95
C ASN A 77 -10.21 -9.72 -3.19
N PRO A 78 -9.55 -9.68 -4.36
CA PRO A 78 -8.65 -8.58 -4.69
C PRO A 78 -9.44 -7.29 -4.97
N TRP A 79 -8.90 -6.16 -4.51
CA TRP A 79 -9.33 -4.83 -4.93
C TRP A 79 -8.22 -4.16 -5.74
N LEU A 80 -8.60 -3.49 -6.84
CA LEU A 80 -7.66 -2.75 -7.67
C LEU A 80 -7.43 -1.35 -7.07
N PHE A 81 -6.16 -0.99 -6.92
CA PHE A 81 -5.76 0.34 -6.50
C PHE A 81 -4.95 0.99 -7.62
N LEU A 82 -5.05 2.31 -7.74
CA LEU A 82 -4.24 3.05 -8.69
C LEU A 82 -2.97 3.54 -8.00
N VAL A 83 -1.81 3.16 -8.52
CA VAL A 83 -0.50 3.56 -7.98
C VAL A 83 0.11 4.64 -8.87
N ARG A 84 0.33 5.83 -8.31
CA ARG A 84 0.86 7.00 -9.03
C ARG A 84 2.13 7.54 -8.37
N GLU A 85 3.01 8.16 -9.15
CA GLU A 85 4.17 8.85 -8.59
C GLU A 85 3.73 10.00 -7.69
N GLY A 86 4.22 10.02 -6.45
CA GLY A 86 4.04 11.14 -5.55
C GLY A 86 4.63 12.40 -6.17
N ASN A 87 3.96 13.54 -5.97
CA ASN A 87 4.29 14.87 -6.54
C ASN A 87 3.81 15.13 -7.98
N THR A 88 2.99 14.26 -8.57
CA THR A 88 2.31 14.56 -9.85
C THR A 88 0.81 14.28 -9.74
N THR A 89 -0.01 15.29 -9.94
CA THR A 89 -1.49 15.14 -10.03
C THR A 89 -1.94 14.58 -11.38
N SER A 90 -1.03 14.05 -12.22
CA SER A 90 -1.37 13.69 -13.61
C SER A 90 -0.42 12.70 -14.31
N SER A 91 0.49 12.02 -13.62
CA SER A 91 1.38 11.06 -14.27
C SER A 91 1.07 9.64 -13.80
N SER A 92 0.26 8.92 -14.59
CA SER A 92 0.18 7.45 -14.47
C SER A 92 1.56 6.88 -14.81
N ILE A 93 2.13 6.09 -13.92
CA ILE A 93 3.40 5.41 -14.19
C ILE A 93 3.10 4.17 -15.02
N CYS A 94 3.75 4.06 -16.19
CA CYS A 94 3.89 2.76 -16.84
C CYS A 94 4.98 1.98 -16.11
N PHE A 95 4.58 1.01 -15.28
CA PHE A 95 5.52 0.09 -14.64
C PHE A 95 6.16 -0.81 -15.71
N SER A 96 7.41 -0.53 -16.06
CA SER A 96 8.28 -1.49 -16.77
C SER A 96 8.87 -2.45 -15.74
N THR A 97 9.01 -3.73 -16.10
CA THR A 97 9.65 -4.79 -15.28
C THR A 97 11.13 -4.50 -14.94
N THR A 98 11.67 -3.36 -15.33
CA THR A 98 13.06 -2.92 -15.10
C THR A 98 13.17 -1.70 -14.17
N THR A 99 12.07 -1.05 -13.81
CA THR A 99 12.11 0.17 -13.00
C THR A 99 12.17 -0.21 -11.53
N SER A 100 13.29 0.10 -10.87
CA SER A 100 13.45 -0.14 -9.43
C SER A 100 12.48 0.75 -8.65
N LEU A 101 11.47 0.14 -8.01
CA LEU A 101 10.47 0.80 -7.16
C LEU A 101 11.07 1.40 -5.87
N ASN A 102 12.34 1.13 -5.59
CA ASN A 102 12.94 1.31 -4.27
C ASN A 102 13.17 2.77 -3.84
N TRP A 103 12.85 3.78 -4.65
CA TRP A 103 13.33 5.15 -4.40
C TRP A 103 12.27 6.24 -4.49
N LEU A 104 11.19 6.03 -5.25
CA LEU A 104 10.17 7.05 -5.46
C LEU A 104 9.05 6.91 -4.43
N PRO A 105 8.53 8.02 -3.89
CA PRO A 105 7.27 7.99 -3.14
C PRO A 105 6.10 7.80 -4.11
N PHE A 106 5.10 7.03 -3.72
CA PHE A 106 3.90 6.78 -4.52
C PHE A 106 2.63 7.10 -3.72
N SER A 107 1.62 7.61 -4.41
CA SER A 107 0.24 7.62 -3.90
C SER A 107 -0.41 6.29 -4.27
N ILE A 108 -1.19 5.72 -3.33
CA ILE A 108 -2.01 4.53 -3.58
C ILE A 108 -3.47 4.97 -3.43
N GLU A 109 -4.17 5.00 -4.56
CA GLU A 109 -5.52 5.54 -4.69
C GLU A 109 -6.57 4.43 -4.84
N ILE A 110 -7.77 4.71 -4.35
CA ILE A 110 -8.93 3.82 -4.49
C ILE A 110 -9.49 3.99 -5.90
N GLU A 111 -9.36 2.95 -6.72
CA GLU A 111 -9.94 2.91 -8.06
C GLU A 111 -11.47 3.06 -8.00
N GLY A 112 -12.04 3.80 -8.96
CA GLY A 112 -13.48 4.08 -9.01
C GLY A 112 -13.99 5.12 -8.01
N THR A 113 -13.11 5.81 -7.27
CA THR A 113 -13.49 6.95 -6.40
C THR A 113 -12.88 8.26 -6.87
N ASP A 114 -13.53 9.39 -6.58
CA ASP A 114 -13.03 10.75 -6.90
C ASP A 114 -11.80 11.09 -6.04
N ASP A 115 -10.64 10.57 -6.44
CA ASP A 115 -9.30 10.87 -5.91
C ASP A 115 -9.16 10.60 -4.41
N TRP A 116 -9.46 9.40 -3.91
CA TRP A 116 -9.17 9.03 -2.50
C TRP A 116 -7.88 8.20 -2.42
N ALA A 117 -7.00 8.53 -1.48
CA ALA A 117 -5.71 7.87 -1.29
C ALA A 117 -5.58 7.28 0.12
N TRP A 118 -4.71 6.29 0.25
CA TRP A 118 -4.28 5.72 1.52
C TRP A 118 -3.50 6.76 2.31
N THR A 119 -3.97 7.08 3.52
CA THR A 119 -3.38 8.07 4.42
C THR A 119 -3.11 7.46 5.79
N LEU A 120 -1.89 7.59 6.28
CA LEU A 120 -1.57 7.36 7.69
C LEU A 120 -1.56 8.71 8.42
N THR A 121 -2.46 8.92 9.37
CA THR A 121 -2.65 10.24 10.03
C THR A 121 -2.01 10.36 11.41
N SER A 122 -1.39 9.30 11.90
CA SER A 122 -0.67 9.31 13.18
C SER A 122 0.49 8.31 13.14
N PRO A 123 1.62 8.64 13.80
CA PRO A 123 2.77 7.74 13.97
C PRO A 123 2.59 6.69 15.08
N ASP A 124 1.43 6.63 15.75
CA ASP A 124 1.17 5.68 16.82
C ASP A 124 1.11 4.23 16.28
N GLU A 125 1.46 3.26 17.12
CA GLU A 125 1.31 1.84 16.77
C GLU A 125 -0.15 1.50 16.46
N ASN A 126 -0.35 0.65 15.45
CA ASN A 126 -1.67 0.21 15.02
C ASN A 126 -2.61 1.35 14.59
N SER A 127 -2.07 2.53 14.27
CA SER A 127 -2.86 3.64 13.73
C SER A 127 -3.50 3.21 12.40
N PRO A 128 -4.84 3.26 12.26
CA PRO A 128 -5.51 2.83 11.04
C PRO A 128 -5.05 3.61 9.80
N ILE A 129 -4.80 2.90 8.71
CA ILE A 129 -4.61 3.55 7.41
C ILE A 129 -5.99 3.90 6.88
N LYS A 130 -6.26 5.19 6.83
CA LYS A 130 -7.55 5.74 6.39
C LYS A 130 -7.51 5.98 4.90
N THR A 131 -8.68 6.08 4.29
CA THR A 131 -8.82 6.65 2.96
C THR A 131 -9.28 8.11 3.08
N GLN A 132 -8.55 9.04 2.48
CA GLN A 132 -8.91 10.46 2.46
C GLN A 132 -8.74 11.02 1.06
N ARG A 133 -9.37 12.17 0.77
CA ARG A 133 -9.15 12.87 -0.49
C ARG A 133 -7.64 13.10 -0.72
N ASN A 134 -7.16 12.68 -1.87
CA ASN A 134 -5.80 12.87 -2.34
C ASN A 134 -5.56 14.37 -2.53
N THR A 135 -4.49 14.87 -1.91
CA THR A 135 -4.08 16.27 -2.00
C THR A 135 -2.88 16.46 -2.92
N GLY A 136 -2.28 15.38 -3.43
CA GLY A 136 -1.10 15.38 -4.30
C GLY A 136 0.21 15.82 -3.64
N ALA A 137 0.17 16.35 -2.41
CA ALA A 137 1.31 16.97 -1.74
C ALA A 137 1.56 16.46 -0.30
N SER A 138 0.61 15.75 0.31
CA SER A 138 0.79 15.28 1.69
C SER A 138 1.69 14.04 1.75
N THR A 139 2.78 14.12 2.50
CA THR A 139 3.66 12.97 2.77
C THR A 139 2.97 11.85 3.55
N GLU A 140 1.87 12.15 4.25
CA GLU A 140 1.04 11.14 4.94
C GLU A 140 0.33 10.20 3.96
N GLN A 141 0.17 10.64 2.71
CA GLN A 141 -0.45 9.91 1.60
C GLN A 141 0.58 9.20 0.70
N LEU A 142 1.86 9.31 1.03
CA LEU A 142 2.95 8.80 0.21
C LEU A 142 3.58 7.57 0.85
N TRP A 143 3.85 6.59 0.00
CA TRP A 143 4.35 5.27 0.37
C TRP A 143 5.56 4.91 -0.48
N LYS A 144 6.58 4.30 0.13
CA LYS A 144 7.76 3.77 -0.55
C LYS A 144 7.68 2.25 -0.55
N PHE A 145 8.02 1.67 -1.70
CA PHE A 145 8.12 0.23 -1.88
C PHE A 145 9.54 -0.21 -1.54
N GLU A 146 9.72 -0.82 -0.37
CA GLU A 146 11.02 -1.35 0.07
C GLU A 146 11.11 -2.83 -0.27
N LYS A 147 11.82 -3.16 -1.35
CA LYS A 147 11.98 -4.55 -1.81
C LYS A 147 12.76 -5.39 -0.81
N LEU A 148 12.24 -6.58 -0.50
CA LEU A 148 12.92 -7.59 0.30
C LEU A 148 13.85 -8.43 -0.60
N ILE A 149 15.11 -8.56 -0.19
CA ILE A 149 16.18 -9.31 -0.90
C ILE A 149 16.25 -10.72 -0.33
#